data_AF-A0A955S662-F1
#
_entry.id   AF-A0A955S662-F1
#
_cell.length_a   1.000
_cell.length_b   1.000
_cell.length_c   1.000
_cell.angle_alpha   90.00
_cell.angle_beta   90.00
_cell.angle_gamma   90.00
#
_symmetry.space_group_name_H-M   'P 1'
#
loop_
_entity.id
_entity.type
_entity.pdbx_description
1 polymer ?
#
loop_
_entity_poly.entity_id
_entity_poly.type
_entity_poly.pdbx_seq_one_letter_code
_entity_poly.pdbx_strand_id
1 'polypeptide(L)'
;MKSFSQNLLRWYRKNKRSLPWRETKDPYKIWISEVMLQQTTVNAVIPYYEKWIIKYPTIQALAKASLEKVLKQWQGLGYYQRVRNLHKAANIILDNHKGKFP
;
A
#
# COMPACT_ATOMS: atom_id res chain seq x y z
N MET A 1 13.10 8.96 31.45
CA MET A 1 12.78 8.75 30.01
C MET A 1 11.85 7.56 29.69
N LYS A 2 11.38 6.75 30.66
CA LYS A 2 10.35 5.70 30.44
C LYS A 2 8.89 6.21 30.60
N SER A 3 8.47 7.29 29.92
CA SER A 3 7.08 7.80 30.12
C SER A 3 6.28 7.94 28.84
N PHE A 4 6.76 8.65 27.82
CA PHE A 4 5.95 8.95 26.63
C PHE A 4 5.72 7.73 25.73
N SER A 5 6.79 7.09 25.22
CA SER A 5 6.65 5.99 24.25
C SER A 5 5.87 4.80 24.84
N GLN A 6 6.04 4.53 26.13
CA GLN A 6 5.30 3.47 26.81
C GLN A 6 3.81 3.78 26.93
N ASN A 7 3.46 5.04 27.25
CA ASN A 7 2.08 5.48 27.30
C ASN A 7 1.44 5.46 25.91
N LEU A 8 2.15 5.92 24.88
CA LEU A 8 1.69 5.88 23.50
C LEU A 8 1.44 4.44 23.02
N LEU A 9 2.37 3.52 23.27
CA LEU A 9 2.22 2.11 22.92
C LEU A 9 1.06 1.45 23.67
N ARG A 10 0.86 1.78 24.96
CA ARG A 10 -0.27 1.27 25.75
C ARG A 10 -1.60 1.76 25.20
N TRP A 11 -1.70 3.04 24.84
CA TRP A 11 -2.88 3.61 24.22
C TRP A 11 -3.14 2.97 22.85
N TYR A 12 -2.11 2.84 22.01
CA TYR A 12 -2.23 2.25 20.67
C TYR A 12 -2.74 0.81 20.72
N ARG A 13 -2.23 -0.02 21.65
CA ARG A 13 -2.69 -1.41 21.82
C ARG A 13 -4.19 -1.49 22.12
N LYS A 14 -4.75 -0.53 22.85
CA LYS A 14 -6.16 -0.49 23.23
C LYS A 14 -7.06 0.20 22.19
N ASN A 15 -6.56 1.18 21.47
CA ASN A 15 -7.38 2.09 20.64
C ASN A 15 -7.07 2.04 19.14
N LYS A 16 -6.15 1.16 18.69
CA LYS A 16 -5.83 1.05 17.25
C LYS A 16 -7.09 0.72 16.45
N ARG A 17 -7.26 1.41 15.33
CA ARG A 17 -8.23 1.04 14.30
C ARG A 17 -7.83 -0.27 13.64
N SER A 18 -8.80 -1.16 13.44
CA SER A 18 -8.67 -2.32 12.55
C SER A 18 -8.66 -1.82 11.12
N LEU A 19 -7.55 -2.01 10.41
CA LEU A 19 -7.37 -1.59 9.01
C LEU A 19 -6.73 -2.74 8.24
N PRO A 20 -7.18 -3.05 7.01
CA PRO A 20 -6.72 -4.23 6.27
C PRO A 20 -5.19 -4.35 6.11
N TRP A 21 -4.50 -3.22 5.95
CA TRP A 21 -3.04 -3.16 5.81
C TRP A 21 -2.27 -3.25 7.14
N ARG A 22 -2.95 -3.19 8.30
CA ARG A 22 -2.33 -3.38 9.62
C ARG A 22 -2.33 -4.83 10.10
N GLU A 23 -3.09 -5.70 9.44
CA GLU A 23 -3.19 -7.13 9.76
C GLU A 23 -2.16 -7.98 8.98
N THR A 24 -1.19 -7.32 8.35
CA THR A 24 -0.11 -7.98 7.60
C THR A 24 1.25 -7.36 7.92
N LYS A 25 2.30 -8.15 7.69
CA LYS A 25 3.71 -7.70 7.73
C LYS A 25 4.34 -7.68 6.33
N ASP A 26 3.54 -7.93 5.29
CA ASP A 26 4.01 -7.96 3.91
C ASP A 26 4.37 -6.53 3.44
N PRO A 27 5.65 -6.26 3.11
CA PRO A 27 6.11 -4.95 2.67
C PRO A 27 5.35 -4.43 1.45
N TYR A 28 4.96 -5.30 0.52
CA TYR A 28 4.21 -4.90 -0.67
C TYR A 28 2.85 -4.34 -0.28
N LYS A 29 2.10 -5.07 0.56
CA LYS A 29 0.76 -4.68 1.00
C LYS A 29 0.80 -3.39 1.82
N ILE A 30 1.76 -3.26 2.72
CA ILE A 30 1.96 -2.02 3.49
C ILE A 30 2.27 -0.87 2.54
N TRP A 31 3.22 -1.03 1.62
CA TRP A 31 3.59 0.01 0.65
C TRP A 31 2.41 0.48 -0.21
N ILE A 32 1.57 -0.44 -0.72
CA ILE A 32 0.38 -0.07 -1.49
C ILE A 32 -0.55 0.83 -0.65
N SER A 33 -0.81 0.46 0.61
CA SER A 33 -1.68 1.28 1.46
C SER A 33 -1.11 2.67 1.72
N GLU A 34 0.20 2.79 1.97
CA GLU A 34 0.83 4.08 2.24
C GLU A 34 0.78 4.99 1.01
N VAL A 35 1.00 4.45 -0.21
CA VAL A 35 0.85 5.25 -1.44
C VAL A 35 -0.60 5.68 -1.66
N MET A 36 -1.58 4.80 -1.40
CA MET A 36 -3.00 5.16 -1.51
C MET A 36 -3.42 6.22 -0.48
N LEU A 37 -2.87 6.20 0.73
CA LEU A 37 -3.20 7.13 1.83
C LEU A 37 -2.62 8.54 1.63
N GLN A 38 -1.69 8.75 0.70
CA GLN A 38 -1.18 10.08 0.38
C GLN A 38 -2.30 10.98 -0.13
N GLN A 39 -2.65 12.02 0.64
CA GLN A 39 -3.71 12.98 0.31
C GLN A 39 -5.06 12.31 -0.03
N THR A 40 -5.34 11.14 0.56
CA THR A 40 -6.63 10.43 0.42
C THR A 40 -7.08 9.92 1.79
N THR A 41 -8.36 10.01 2.11
CA THR A 41 -8.87 9.60 3.43
C THR A 41 -8.89 8.07 3.57
N VAL A 42 -8.74 7.58 4.80
CA VAL A 42 -8.76 6.13 5.11
C VAL A 42 -10.03 5.47 4.57
N ASN A 43 -11.20 6.07 4.79
CA ASN A 43 -12.49 5.51 4.37
C ASN A 43 -12.58 5.37 2.84
N ALA A 44 -12.02 6.32 2.10
CA ALA A 44 -11.95 6.23 0.63
C ALA A 44 -10.97 5.14 0.17
N VAL A 45 -9.85 4.94 0.87
CA VAL A 45 -8.82 3.96 0.48
C VAL A 45 -9.23 2.51 0.68
N ILE A 46 -9.95 2.18 1.77
CA ILE A 46 -10.30 0.79 2.14
C ILE A 46 -10.81 -0.04 0.94
N PRO A 47 -11.88 0.36 0.22
CA PRO A 47 -12.41 -0.47 -0.86
C PRO A 47 -11.48 -0.58 -2.08
N TYR A 48 -10.61 0.40 -2.30
CA TYR A 48 -9.61 0.34 -3.37
C TYR A 48 -8.47 -0.60 -3.01
N TYR A 49 -7.98 -0.51 -1.78
CA TYR A 49 -6.94 -1.37 -1.26
C TYR A 49 -7.35 -2.84 -1.34
N GLU A 50 -8.56 -3.17 -0.86
CA GLU A 50 -9.08 -4.56 -0.89
C GLU A 50 -9.15 -5.12 -2.31
N LYS A 51 -9.72 -4.35 -3.25
CA LYS A 51 -9.77 -4.75 -4.67
C LYS A 51 -8.36 -4.87 -5.28
N TRP A 52 -7.45 -3.99 -4.88
CA TRP A 52 -6.09 -3.97 -5.39
C TRP A 52 -5.31 -5.21 -5.00
N ILE A 53 -5.31 -5.58 -3.71
CA ILE A 53 -4.56 -6.74 -3.22
C ILE A 53 -5.13 -8.07 -3.73
N ILE A 54 -6.41 -8.11 -4.11
CA ILE A 54 -7.00 -9.27 -4.78
C ILE A 54 -6.49 -9.36 -6.23
N LYS A 55 -6.51 -8.25 -6.96
CA LYS A 55 -6.14 -8.22 -8.39
C LYS A 55 -4.64 -8.30 -8.63
N TYR A 56 -3.87 -7.65 -7.79
CA TYR A 56 -2.41 -7.58 -7.83
C TYR A 56 -1.88 -8.04 -6.46
N PRO A 57 -1.90 -9.35 -6.17
CA PRO A 57 -1.55 -9.87 -4.84
C PRO A 57 -0.06 -9.77 -4.51
N THR A 58 0.80 -9.61 -5.52
CA THR A 58 2.25 -9.54 -5.37
C THR A 58 2.86 -8.43 -6.23
N ILE A 59 4.09 -8.04 -5.92
CA ILE A 59 4.85 -7.08 -6.72
C ILE A 59 5.04 -7.56 -8.17
N GLN A 60 5.22 -8.87 -8.38
CA GLN A 60 5.33 -9.48 -9.71
C GLN A 60 4.03 -9.33 -10.49
N ALA A 61 2.88 -9.53 -9.85
CA ALA A 61 1.57 -9.38 -10.49
C ALA A 61 1.33 -7.92 -10.93
N LEU A 62 1.75 -6.96 -10.10
CA LEU A 62 1.68 -5.54 -10.41
C LEU A 62 2.66 -5.15 -11.54
N ALA A 63 3.92 -5.57 -11.47
CA ALA A 63 4.94 -5.23 -12.46
C ALA A 63 4.58 -5.78 -13.85
N LYS A 64 4.10 -7.04 -13.92
CA LYS A 64 3.68 -7.69 -15.19
C LYS A 64 2.39 -7.13 -15.78
N ALA A 65 1.62 -6.36 -15.02
CA ALA A 65 0.39 -5.75 -15.54
C ALA A 65 0.71 -4.57 -16.47
N SER A 66 -0.10 -4.38 -17.51
CA SER A 66 0.01 -3.18 -18.34
C SER A 66 -0.37 -1.93 -17.54
N LEU A 67 0.33 -0.83 -17.80
CA LEU A 67 0.06 0.45 -17.12
C LEU A 67 -1.41 0.89 -17.27
N GLU A 68 -2.04 0.62 -18.42
CA GLU A 68 -3.46 0.91 -18.64
C GLU A 68 -4.38 0.17 -17.66
N LYS A 69 -4.17 -1.14 -17.44
CA LYS A 69 -4.96 -1.94 -16.49
C LYS A 69 -4.76 -1.45 -15.06
N VAL A 70 -3.54 -1.04 -14.73
CA VAL A 70 -3.16 -0.50 -13.42
C VAL A 70 -3.83 0.86 -13.19
N LEU A 71 -3.78 1.76 -14.17
CA LEU A 71 -4.47 3.06 -14.13
C LEU A 71 -5.98 2.90 -13.98
N LYS A 72 -6.58 1.96 -14.73
CA LYS A 72 -8.00 1.62 -14.63
C LYS A 72 -8.38 1.14 -13.23
N GLN A 73 -7.52 0.35 -12.58
CA GLN A 73 -7.76 -0.08 -11.21
C GLN A 73 -7.68 1.06 -10.18
N TRP A 74 -6.90 2.10 -10.48
CA TRP A 74 -6.74 3.30 -9.64
C TRP A 74 -7.79 4.38 -9.89
N GLN A 75 -8.66 4.19 -10.89
CA GLN A 75 -9.61 5.19 -11.33
C GLN A 75 -10.53 5.64 -10.18
N GLY A 76 -10.53 6.92 -9.87
CA GLY A 76 -11.33 7.52 -8.78
C GLY A 76 -10.53 7.88 -7.52
N LEU A 77 -9.30 7.38 -7.34
CA LEU A 77 -8.42 7.79 -6.22
C LEU A 77 -7.69 9.13 -6.46
N GLY A 78 -7.68 9.63 -7.69
CA GLY A 78 -6.96 10.86 -8.06
C GLY A 78 -5.43 10.73 -7.97
N TYR A 79 -4.73 11.83 -8.25
CA TYR A 79 -3.27 11.93 -8.23
C TYR A 79 -2.56 10.77 -8.97
N TYR A 80 -2.88 10.59 -10.25
CA TYR A 80 -2.42 9.46 -11.07
C TYR A 80 -0.90 9.33 -11.20
N GLN A 81 -0.14 10.37 -10.89
CA GLN A 81 1.32 10.25 -10.82
C GLN A 81 1.76 9.24 -9.74
N ARG A 82 1.01 9.10 -8.65
CA ARG A 82 1.27 8.10 -7.60
C ARG A 82 1.29 6.69 -8.18
N VAL A 83 0.25 6.32 -8.93
CA VAL A 83 0.14 4.97 -9.50
C VAL A 83 1.13 4.73 -10.64
N ARG A 84 1.46 5.77 -11.43
CA ARG A 84 2.52 5.69 -12.45
C ARG A 84 3.88 5.42 -11.80
N ASN A 85 4.22 6.16 -10.76
CA ASN A 85 5.47 5.97 -10.01
C ASN A 85 5.50 4.62 -9.29
N LEU A 86 4.37 4.19 -8.73
CA LEU A 86 4.19 2.88 -8.10
C LEU A 86 4.41 1.75 -9.11
N HIS A 87 3.86 1.84 -10.32
CA HIS A 87 4.09 0.83 -11.37
C HIS A 87 5.56 0.82 -11.83
N LYS A 88 6.16 2.00 -12.03
CA LYS A 88 7.60 2.11 -12.33
C LYS A 88 8.47 1.48 -11.24
N ALA A 89 8.19 1.77 -9.97
CA ALA A 89 8.90 1.18 -8.83
C ALA A 89 8.72 -0.33 -8.75
N ALA A 90 7.53 -0.85 -9.07
CA ALA A 90 7.29 -2.29 -9.12
C ALA A 90 8.16 -3.01 -10.14
N ASN A 91 8.34 -2.42 -11.33
CA ASN A 91 9.27 -2.94 -12.34
C ASN A 91 10.71 -2.89 -11.85
N ILE A 92 11.16 -1.78 -11.25
CA ILE A 92 12.51 -1.67 -10.67
C ILE A 92 12.76 -2.73 -9.59
N ILE A 93 11.80 -2.95 -8.68
CA ILE A 93 11.90 -3.97 -7.64
C ILE A 93 11.98 -5.38 -8.26
N LEU A 94 11.21 -5.63 -9.31
CA LEU A 94 11.27 -6.91 -10.03
C LEU A 94 12.64 -7.13 -10.67
N ASP A 95 13.13 -6.14 -11.43
CA ASP A 95 14.32 -6.26 -12.26
C ASP A 95 15.60 -6.22 -11.43
N ASN A 96 15.73 -5.24 -10.53
CA ASN A 96 16.97 -4.99 -9.79
C ASN A 96 17.03 -5.76 -8.46
N HIS A 97 15.88 -6.09 -7.87
CA HIS A 97 15.80 -6.74 -6.56
C HIS A 97 15.14 -8.12 -6.60
N LYS A 98 14.95 -8.69 -7.80
CA LYS A 98 14.33 -10.01 -8.02
C LYS A 98 12.95 -10.15 -7.35
N GLY A 99 12.20 -9.05 -7.28
CA GLY A 99 10.88 -8.99 -6.66
C GLY A 99 10.90 -9.00 -5.12
N LYS A 100 12.07 -8.82 -4.49
CA LYS A 100 12.19 -8.62 -3.04
C LYS A 100 12.23 -7.13 -2.74
N PHE A 101 11.40 -6.67 -1.81
CA PHE A 101 11.48 -5.29 -1.33
C PHE A 101 12.87 -5.05 -0.69
N PRO A 102 13.57 -3.97 -1.07
CA PRO A 102 14.86 -3.60 -0.48
C PRO A 102 14.73 -3.09 0.96
#